data_AF-A0A0S9KEV2-F1
#
_entry.id   AF-A0A0S9KEV2-F1
#
_cell.length_a   1.000
_cell.length_b   1.000
_cell.length_c   1.000
_cell.angle_alpha   90.00
_cell.angle_beta   90.00
_cell.angle_gamma   90.00
#
_symmetry.space_group_name_H-M   'P 1'
#
loop_
_entity.id
_entity.type
_entity.pdbx_description
1 polymer ?
#
loop_
_entity_poly.entity_id
_entity_poly.type
_entity_poly.pdbx_seq_one_letter_code
_entity_poly.pdbx_strand_id
1 'polypeptide(L)'
;MTHITTTATRSEVFELSDNHVVLLTLLGDAGRAYATRVPVSTDPAYKNDDTVSTFLIQAGKLKELRHQLDDLGFDWDEAHPTIHAKDFGPMSAATFGAAMVDARSQAAAFLADGVTFGEPRVGAEHLDVSRVRVHKNRKPATVQITVAVTVAFRINLTN
;
A
#
# COMPACT_ATOMS: atom_id res chain seq x y z
N MET A 1 -7.22 -36.50 4.69
CA MET A 1 -6.59 -35.66 3.65
C MET A 1 -5.71 -34.67 4.38
N THR A 2 -4.39 -34.76 4.22
CA THR A 2 -3.43 -34.00 5.03
C THR A 2 -3.04 -32.72 4.30
N HIS A 3 -3.01 -31.62 5.03
CA HIS A 3 -2.64 -30.30 4.52
C HIS A 3 -1.54 -29.69 5.40
N ILE A 4 -0.67 -28.88 4.78
CA ILE A 4 0.25 -27.99 5.49
C ILE A 4 -0.27 -26.57 5.30
N THR A 5 -0.62 -25.90 6.38
CA THR A 5 -1.00 -24.49 6.34
C THR A 5 0.19 -23.64 6.78
N THR A 6 0.52 -22.64 5.98
CA THR A 6 1.58 -21.67 6.28
C THR A 6 1.06 -20.26 6.07
N THR A 7 1.63 -19.32 6.81
CA THR A 7 1.36 -17.90 6.64
C THR A 7 2.69 -17.20 6.36
N ALA A 8 2.74 -16.47 5.25
CA ALA A 8 3.88 -15.64 4.92
C ALA A 8 3.45 -14.18 4.86
N THR A 9 4.25 -13.31 5.47
CA THR A 9 4.09 -11.86 5.42
C THR A 9 5.28 -11.27 4.70
N ARG A 10 5.01 -10.50 3.64
CA ARG A 10 6.01 -9.79 2.87
C ARG A 10 5.72 -8.30 2.94
N SER A 11 6.75 -7.51 3.20
CA SER A 11 6.65 -6.05 3.22
C SER A 11 7.74 -5.47 2.33
N GLU A 12 7.33 -4.65 1.36
CA GLU A 12 8.23 -4.04 0.39
C GLU A 12 7.93 -2.55 0.24
N VAL A 13 8.99 -1.77 0.04
CA VAL A 13 8.91 -0.33 -0.19
C VAL A 13 9.07 -0.08 -1.68
N PHE A 14 8.06 0.54 -2.28
CA PHE A 14 8.05 0.88 -3.69
C PHE A 14 8.23 2.38 -3.87
N GLU A 15 9.02 2.72 -4.88
CA GLU A 15 9.17 4.08 -5.37
C GLU A 15 7.99 4.44 -6.27
N LEU A 16 7.30 5.54 -5.96
CA LEU A 16 6.27 6.08 -6.83
C LEU A 16 6.90 6.96 -7.90
N SER A 17 6.53 6.74 -9.16
CA SER A 17 6.93 7.65 -10.24
C SER A 17 6.35 9.04 -9.99
N ASP A 18 7.05 10.10 -10.41
CA ASP A 18 6.59 11.49 -10.21
C ASP A 18 5.19 11.72 -10.80
N ASN A 19 4.82 10.98 -11.85
CA ASN A 19 3.51 11.06 -12.52
C ASN A 19 2.43 10.19 -11.89
N HIS A 20 2.76 9.32 -10.92
CA HIS A 20 1.80 8.45 -10.27
C HIS A 20 0.76 9.31 -9.52
N VAL A 21 -0.53 9.00 -9.69
CA VAL A 21 -1.61 9.75 -9.05
C VAL A 21 -1.82 9.21 -7.64
N VAL A 22 -1.71 10.10 -6.66
CA VAL A 22 -2.02 9.84 -5.26
C VAL A 22 -3.23 10.66 -4.83
N LEU A 23 -3.88 10.16 -3.80
CA LEU A 23 -4.90 10.83 -3.04
C LEU A 23 -4.27 11.48 -1.81
N LEU A 24 -4.29 12.81 -1.76
CA LEU A 24 -3.91 13.59 -0.59
C LEU A 24 -5.17 14.00 0.16
N THR A 25 -5.22 13.73 1.45
CA THR A 25 -6.28 14.18 2.36
C THR A 25 -5.68 15.14 3.37
N LEU A 26 -6.30 16.30 3.55
CA LEU A 26 -5.95 17.31 4.54
C LEU A 26 -7.16 17.58 5.44
N LEU A 27 -6.93 17.89 6.71
CA LEU A 27 -8.00 18.15 7.67
C LEU A 27 -8.30 19.64 7.82
N GLY A 28 -9.57 19.94 8.09
CA GLY A 28 -10.08 21.25 8.49
C GLY A 28 -9.61 22.41 7.61
N ASP A 29 -9.12 23.46 8.27
CA ASP A 29 -8.77 24.74 7.66
C ASP A 29 -7.61 24.62 6.67
N ALA A 30 -6.65 23.72 6.94
CA ALA A 30 -5.52 23.47 6.05
C ALA A 30 -6.00 22.91 4.70
N GLY A 31 -6.98 22.01 4.71
CA GLY A 31 -7.61 21.50 3.49
C GLY A 31 -8.29 22.59 2.68
N ARG A 32 -9.07 23.46 3.34
CA ARG A 32 -9.76 24.56 2.66
C ARG A 32 -8.79 25.62 2.12
N ALA A 33 -7.73 25.93 2.85
CA ALA A 33 -6.69 26.84 2.39
C ALA A 33 -5.93 26.26 1.19
N TYR A 34 -5.59 24.97 1.24
CA TYR A 34 -4.89 24.29 0.15
C TYR A 34 -5.75 24.15 -1.12
N ALA A 35 -7.08 24.05 -0.98
CA ALA A 35 -8.02 24.03 -2.09
C ALA A 35 -7.98 25.29 -2.97
N THR A 36 -7.42 26.39 -2.47
CA THR A 36 -7.19 27.60 -3.28
C THR A 36 -6.05 27.43 -4.30
N ARG A 37 -5.14 26.47 -4.06
CA ARG A 37 -3.98 26.19 -4.93
C ARG A 37 -4.21 24.99 -5.85
N VAL A 38 -4.99 24.01 -5.40
CA VAL A 38 -5.21 22.74 -6.11
C VAL A 38 -6.70 22.41 -6.09
N PRO A 39 -7.32 22.02 -7.22
CA PRO A 39 -8.73 21.66 -7.23
C PRO A 39 -8.98 20.42 -6.35
N VAL A 40 -10.04 20.51 -5.54
CA VAL A 40 -10.57 19.36 -4.79
C VAL A 40 -11.08 18.29 -5.74
N SER A 41 -10.96 17.03 -5.33
CA SER A 41 -11.46 15.90 -6.10
C SER A 41 -12.99 15.91 -6.13
N THR A 42 -13.60 15.79 -7.30
CA THR A 42 -15.06 15.69 -7.47
C THR A 42 -15.57 14.25 -7.51
N ASP A 43 -14.66 13.27 -7.39
CA ASP A 43 -15.02 11.86 -7.38
C ASP A 43 -15.77 11.54 -6.06
N PRO A 44 -17.01 11.03 -6.13
CA PRO A 44 -17.86 10.81 -4.95
C PRO A 44 -17.30 9.74 -4.01
N ALA A 45 -16.30 8.96 -4.44
CA ALA A 45 -15.59 8.04 -3.56
C ALA A 45 -14.71 8.75 -2.52
N TYR A 46 -14.44 10.06 -2.67
CA TYR A 46 -13.59 10.82 -1.74
C TYR A 46 -14.38 11.84 -0.94
N LYS A 47 -14.03 11.95 0.34
CA LYS A 47 -14.71 12.83 1.28
C LYS A 47 -14.22 14.27 1.09
N ASN A 48 -15.16 15.17 0.81
CA ASN A 48 -14.95 16.61 0.89
C ASN A 48 -16.09 17.20 1.70
N ASP A 49 -15.78 17.72 2.89
CA ASP A 49 -16.69 18.46 3.75
C ASP A 49 -15.92 19.53 4.53
N ASP A 50 -16.57 20.19 5.49
CA ASP A 50 -15.94 21.25 6.29
C ASP A 50 -14.74 20.77 7.11
N THR A 51 -14.63 19.46 7.34
CA THR A 51 -13.61 18.82 8.19
C THR A 51 -12.51 18.11 7.42
N VAL A 52 -12.74 17.77 6.15
CA VAL A 52 -11.81 16.99 5.33
C VAL A 52 -11.85 17.48 3.89
N SER A 53 -10.70 17.72 3.29
CA SER A 53 -10.57 17.96 1.84
C SER A 53 -9.64 16.95 1.21
N THR A 54 -10.04 16.42 0.06
CA THR A 54 -9.31 15.38 -0.66
C THR A 54 -8.94 15.84 -2.06
N PHE A 55 -7.69 15.60 -2.45
CA PHE A 55 -7.07 16.06 -3.68
C PHE A 55 -6.47 14.89 -4.45
N LEU A 56 -6.67 14.87 -5.76
CA LEU A 56 -5.92 14.00 -6.66
C LEU A 56 -4.71 14.76 -7.17
N ILE A 57 -3.51 14.34 -6.76
CA ILE A 57 -2.27 14.99 -7.14
C ILE A 57 -1.23 13.98 -7.63
N GLN A 58 -0.27 14.46 -8.40
CA GLN A 58 0.88 13.67 -8.81
C GLN A 58 1.86 13.50 -7.65
N ALA A 59 2.45 12.32 -7.48
CA ALA A 59 3.40 12.03 -6.40
C ALA A 59 4.60 12.99 -6.40
N GLY A 60 5.06 13.43 -7.58
CA GLY A 60 6.14 14.42 -7.71
C GLY A 60 5.82 15.80 -7.12
N LYS A 61 4.54 16.13 -6.88
CA LYS A 61 4.09 17.37 -6.23
C LYS A 61 4.16 17.31 -4.70
N LEU A 62 4.24 16.12 -4.11
CA LEU A 62 4.29 15.94 -2.66
C LEU A 62 5.53 16.58 -2.02
N LYS A 63 6.61 16.78 -2.78
CA LYS A 63 7.83 17.46 -2.32
C LYS A 63 7.60 18.94 -1.96
N GLU A 64 6.66 19.59 -2.65
CA GLU A 64 6.32 20.99 -2.44
C GLU A 64 5.23 21.14 -1.38
N LEU A 65 4.49 20.06 -1.05
CA LEU A 65 3.34 20.10 -0.16
C LEU A 65 3.68 20.74 1.20
N ARG A 66 4.78 20.33 1.84
CA ARG A 66 5.17 20.90 3.13
C ARG A 66 5.41 22.42 3.03
N HIS A 67 6.15 22.87 2.01
CA HIS A 67 6.38 24.30 1.79
C HIS A 67 5.08 25.05 1.45
N GLN A 68 4.19 24.42 0.68
CA GLN A 68 2.90 25.02 0.33
C GLN A 68 1.98 25.16 1.55
N LEU A 69 2.01 24.21 2.49
CA LEU A 69 1.31 24.30 3.76
C LEU A 69 1.92 25.39 4.65
N ASP A 70 3.25 25.42 4.77
CA ASP A 70 3.97 26.45 5.53
C ASP A 70 3.62 27.87 4.99
N ASP A 71 3.59 28.06 3.66
CA ASP A 71 3.18 29.32 3.01
C ASP A 71 1.73 29.71 3.32
N LEU A 72 0.86 28.73 3.57
CA LEU A 72 -0.53 28.92 3.92
C LEU A 72 -0.72 29.12 5.44
N GLY A 73 0.37 29.11 6.20
CA GLY A 73 0.37 29.30 7.65
C GLY A 73 -0.01 28.05 8.45
N PHE A 74 0.07 26.86 7.85
CA PHE A 74 -0.19 25.58 8.51
C PHE A 74 1.09 24.77 8.59
N ASP A 75 1.42 24.28 9.79
CA ASP A 75 2.48 23.29 9.87
C ASP A 75 2.00 21.90 9.40
N TRP A 76 2.96 21.01 9.17
CA TRP A 76 2.66 19.66 8.66
C TRP A 76 1.82 18.82 9.64
N ASP A 77 2.00 19.02 10.94
CA ASP A 77 1.34 18.20 11.95
C ASP A 77 -0.11 18.65 12.13
N GLU A 78 -0.37 19.96 12.11
CA GLU A 78 -1.70 20.60 12.10
C GLU A 78 -2.51 20.22 10.85
N ALA A 79 -1.86 20.16 9.68
CA ALA A 79 -2.53 19.81 8.43
C ALA A 79 -2.92 18.32 8.33
N HIS A 80 -2.36 17.47 9.21
CA HIS A 80 -2.58 16.02 9.27
C HIS A 80 -2.65 15.32 7.89
N PRO A 81 -1.64 15.53 7.01
CA PRO A 81 -1.71 15.02 5.65
C PRO A 81 -1.70 13.50 5.64
N THR A 82 -2.72 12.92 5.01
CA THR A 82 -2.80 11.48 4.76
C THR A 82 -2.73 11.24 3.26
N ILE A 83 -1.79 10.40 2.83
CA ILE A 83 -1.53 10.15 1.41
C ILE A 83 -1.72 8.67 1.11
N HIS A 84 -2.57 8.38 0.12
CA HIS A 84 -2.85 7.05 -0.39
C HIS A 84 -2.53 7.01 -1.89
N ALA A 85 -1.88 5.96 -2.39
CA ALA A 85 -1.79 5.78 -3.84
C ALA A 85 -3.08 5.14 -4.38
N LYS A 86 -3.50 5.52 -5.60
CA LYS A 86 -4.79 5.12 -6.16
C LYS A 86 -4.73 3.78 -6.90
N ASP A 87 -3.55 3.35 -7.33
CA ASP A 87 -3.38 2.11 -8.11
C ASP A 87 -2.13 1.35 -7.68
N PHE A 88 -2.34 0.21 -7.02
CA PHE A 88 -1.28 -0.69 -6.58
C PHE A 88 -1.20 -1.96 -7.41
N GLY A 89 -2.09 -2.18 -8.38
CA GLY A 89 -2.35 -3.51 -8.97
C GLY A 89 -1.07 -4.28 -9.33
N PRO A 90 -0.13 -3.69 -10.09
CA PRO A 90 1.13 -4.36 -10.43
C PRO A 90 2.07 -4.59 -9.23
N MET A 91 2.18 -3.61 -8.32
CA MET A 91 3.08 -3.67 -7.14
C MET A 91 2.56 -4.65 -6.08
N SER A 92 1.23 -4.65 -5.83
CA SER A 92 0.58 -5.58 -4.92
C SER A 92 0.63 -7.01 -5.47
N ALA A 93 0.43 -7.20 -6.79
CA ALA A 93 0.55 -8.51 -7.42
C ALA A 93 1.96 -9.10 -7.31
N ALA A 94 3.00 -8.28 -7.49
CA ALA A 94 4.39 -8.70 -7.31
C ALA A 94 4.68 -9.10 -5.84
N THR A 95 4.26 -8.27 -4.90
CA THR A 95 4.45 -8.53 -3.44
C THR A 95 3.67 -9.78 -3.00
N PHE A 96 2.47 -9.98 -3.52
CA PHE A 96 1.66 -11.19 -3.29
C PHE A 96 2.34 -12.43 -3.86
N GLY A 97 2.83 -12.36 -5.10
CA GLY A 97 3.58 -13.47 -5.72
C GLY A 97 4.80 -13.88 -4.89
N ALA A 98 5.55 -12.91 -4.39
CA ALA A 98 6.66 -13.17 -3.48
C ALA A 98 6.20 -13.82 -2.16
N ALA A 99 5.13 -13.32 -1.54
CA ALA A 99 4.58 -13.91 -0.32
C ALA A 99 4.10 -15.36 -0.53
N MET A 100 3.54 -15.68 -1.70
CA MET A 100 3.15 -17.05 -2.08
C MET A 100 4.36 -17.98 -2.22
N VAL A 101 5.47 -17.49 -2.80
CA VAL A 101 6.73 -18.24 -2.90
C VAL A 101 7.31 -18.51 -1.52
N ASP A 102 7.31 -17.51 -0.64
CA ASP A 102 7.77 -17.65 0.76
C ASP A 102 6.92 -18.67 1.52
N ALA A 103 5.59 -18.61 1.41
CA ALA A 103 4.69 -19.59 2.03
C ALA A 103 4.98 -21.02 1.52
N ARG A 104 5.21 -21.18 0.21
CA ARG A 104 5.57 -22.48 -0.37
C ARG A 104 6.92 -22.98 0.12
N SER A 105 7.93 -22.11 0.23
CA SER A 105 9.26 -22.45 0.75
C SER A 105 9.18 -22.90 2.21
N GLN A 106 8.42 -22.19 3.05
CA GLN A 106 8.17 -22.58 4.44
C GLN A 106 7.45 -23.92 4.52
N ALA A 107 6.42 -24.15 3.70
CA ALA A 107 5.73 -25.42 3.67
C ALA A 107 6.70 -26.55 3.29
N ALA A 108 7.61 -26.32 2.33
CA ALA A 108 8.55 -27.32 1.84
C ALA A 108 9.46 -27.85 2.94
N ALA A 109 9.81 -27.02 3.93
CA ALA A 109 10.61 -27.41 5.08
C ALA A 109 9.92 -28.48 5.96
N PHE A 110 8.61 -28.66 5.83
CA PHE A 110 7.82 -29.64 6.57
C PHE A 110 7.52 -30.92 5.76
N LEU A 111 8.00 -31.02 4.51
CA LEU A 111 7.83 -32.23 3.71
C LEU A 111 8.83 -33.31 4.15
N ALA A 112 8.32 -34.53 4.34
CA ALA A 112 9.16 -35.72 4.45
C ALA A 112 9.56 -36.22 3.05
N ASP A 113 10.62 -37.03 2.98
CA ASP A 113 11.06 -37.68 1.74
C ASP A 113 9.92 -38.50 1.13
N GLY A 114 9.74 -38.40 -0.20
CA GLY A 114 8.69 -39.13 -0.92
C GLY A 114 7.29 -38.48 -0.88
N VAL A 115 7.25 -37.16 -0.67
CA VAL A 115 5.99 -36.41 -0.59
C VAL A 115 6.07 -35.14 -1.43
N THR A 116 4.99 -34.81 -2.16
CA THR A 116 4.90 -33.60 -3.00
C THR A 116 3.70 -32.74 -2.66
N PHE A 117 3.81 -31.45 -2.97
CA PHE A 117 2.67 -30.53 -2.90
C PHE A 117 1.69 -30.76 -4.05
N GLY A 118 0.41 -30.90 -3.71
CA GLY A 118 -0.69 -30.70 -4.63
C GLY A 118 -1.02 -29.22 -4.83
N GLU A 119 -2.18 -28.94 -5.42
CA GLU A 119 -2.62 -27.56 -5.68
C GLU A 119 -2.76 -26.76 -4.37
N PRO A 120 -2.20 -25.53 -4.31
CA PRO A 120 -2.37 -24.64 -3.18
C PRO A 120 -3.79 -24.09 -3.13
N ARG A 121 -4.35 -23.98 -1.92
CA ARG A 121 -5.57 -23.22 -1.66
C ARG A 121 -5.22 -22.02 -0.80
N VAL A 122 -5.50 -20.83 -1.30
CA VAL A 122 -5.35 -19.58 -0.54
C VAL A 122 -6.57 -19.45 0.37
N GLY A 123 -6.36 -19.47 1.68
CA GLY A 123 -7.42 -19.47 2.68
C GLY A 123 -7.79 -18.07 3.18
N ALA A 124 -6.80 -17.18 3.29
CA ALA A 124 -7.00 -15.77 3.62
C ALA A 124 -5.87 -14.95 2.98
N GLU A 125 -6.26 -13.88 2.31
CA GLU A 125 -5.36 -12.85 1.79
C GLU A 125 -5.63 -11.56 2.55
N HIS A 126 -4.59 -10.98 3.13
CA HIS A 126 -4.63 -9.67 3.75
C HIS A 126 -3.61 -8.77 3.07
N LEU A 127 -4.12 -7.75 2.37
CA LEU A 127 -3.31 -6.69 1.79
C LEU A 127 -3.46 -5.45 2.68
N ASP A 128 -2.36 -5.04 3.29
CA ASP A 128 -2.25 -3.75 3.97
C ASP A 128 -1.32 -2.84 3.15
N VAL A 129 -1.89 -1.76 2.63
CA VAL A 129 -1.10 -0.72 1.96
C VAL A 129 -0.92 0.43 2.92
N SER A 130 0.29 0.54 3.47
CA SER A 130 0.64 1.60 4.40
C SER A 130 0.70 2.96 3.70
N ARG A 131 0.53 4.03 4.49
CA ARG A 131 0.57 5.43 4.04
C ARG A 131 1.82 5.72 3.22
N VAL A 132 1.66 6.52 2.15
CA VAL A 132 2.79 7.00 1.33
C VAL A 132 3.69 7.88 2.21
N ARG A 133 4.97 7.50 2.32
CA ARG A 133 6.00 8.25 3.01
C ARG A 133 6.68 9.21 2.04
N VAL A 134 6.60 10.50 2.38
CA VAL A 134 7.26 11.59 1.66
C VAL A 134 8.45 12.04 2.50
N HIS A 135 9.66 11.76 2.02
CA HIS A 135 10.86 12.29 2.66
C HIS A 135 11.14 13.70 2.15
N LYS A 136 11.35 14.65 3.07
CA LYS A 136 11.71 16.03 2.73
C LYS A 136 12.95 16.03 1.81
N ASN A 137 12.84 16.65 0.64
CA ASN A 137 13.92 16.82 -0.34
C ASN A 137 14.55 15.53 -0.90
N ARG A 138 13.91 14.36 -0.73
CA ARG A 138 14.36 13.11 -1.38
C ARG A 138 13.31 12.61 -2.36
N LYS A 139 13.75 12.39 -3.60
CA LYS A 139 12.99 11.62 -4.57
C LYS A 139 13.35 10.13 -4.44
N PRO A 140 12.40 9.24 -4.75
CA PRO A 140 10.96 9.49 -4.99
C PRO A 140 10.12 9.37 -3.70
N ALA A 141 8.83 9.74 -3.76
CA ALA A 141 7.88 9.36 -2.72
C ALA A 141 7.80 7.83 -2.65
N THR A 142 7.70 7.28 -1.45
CA THR A 142 7.71 5.83 -1.27
C THR A 142 6.41 5.36 -0.67
N VAL A 143 5.96 4.17 -1.05
CA VAL A 143 4.83 3.50 -0.41
C VAL A 143 5.29 2.15 0.10
N GLN A 144 4.85 1.79 1.30
CA GLN A 144 5.11 0.46 1.85
C GLN A 144 3.87 -0.41 1.63
N ILE A 145 4.05 -1.51 0.92
CA ILE A 145 3.00 -2.50 0.70
C ILE A 145 3.34 -3.72 1.54
N THR A 146 2.39 -4.15 2.37
CA THR A 146 2.50 -5.36 3.18
C THR A 146 1.42 -6.33 2.76
N VAL A 147 1.83 -7.54 2.36
CA VAL A 147 0.91 -8.62 2.01
C VAL A 147 1.14 -9.77 2.98
N ALA A 148 0.07 -10.23 3.61
CA ALA A 148 0.05 -11.47 4.36
C ALA A 148 -0.86 -12.48 3.65
N VAL A 149 -0.31 -13.65 3.31
CA VAL A 149 -1.06 -14.74 2.69
C VAL A 149 -1.04 -15.95 3.60
N THR A 150 -2.19 -16.57 3.78
CA THR A 150 -2.31 -17.89 4.43
C THR A 150 -2.67 -18.92 3.37
N VAL A 151 -1.79 -19.91 3.18
CA VAL A 151 -1.89 -20.91 2.12
C VAL A 151 -1.92 -22.30 2.73
N ALA A 152 -2.92 -23.08 2.32
CA ALA A 152 -3.03 -24.50 2.62
C ALA A 152 -2.55 -25.32 1.41
N PHE A 153 -1.46 -26.05 1.59
CA PHE A 153 -0.92 -26.97 0.58
C PHE A 153 -1.45 -28.37 0.84
N ARG A 154 -2.08 -28.99 -0.17
CA ARG A 154 -2.42 -30.41 -0.11
C ARG A 154 -1.15 -31.25 -0.19
N ILE A 155 -1.08 -32.30 0.60
CA ILE A 155 0.02 -33.25 0.57
C ILE A 155 -0.37 -34.48 -0.28
N ASN A 156 0.47 -34.87 -1.23
CA ASN A 156 0.33 -36.08 -2.03
C ASN A 156 1.53 -37.01 -1.80
N LEU A 157 1.28 -38.31 -1.65
CA LEU A 157 2.33 -39.33 -1.61
C LEU A 157 2.86 -39.55 -3.03
N THR A 158 4.18 -39.60 -3.21
CA THR A 158 4.76 -40.14 -4.45
C THR A 158 4.84 -41.66 -4.32
N ASN A 159 4.17 -42.37 -5.24
CA ASN A 159 4.33 -43.81 -5.43
C ASN A 159 5.71 -44.13 -6.03
#